data_AF-A0A960FGH5-F1
#
_entry.id   AF-A0A960FGH5-F1
#
_cell.length_a   1.000
_cell.length_b   1.000
_cell.length_c   1.000
_cell.angle_alpha   90.00
_cell.angle_beta   90.00
_cell.angle_gamma   90.00
#
_symmetry.space_group_name_H-M   'P 1'
#
loop_
_entity.id
_entity.type
_entity.pdbx_description
1 polymer ?
#
loop_
_entity_poly.entity_id
_entity_poly.type
_entity_poly.pdbx_seq_one_letter_code
_entity_poly.pdbx_strand_id
1 'polypeptide(L)'
;MTAGRALTRRALLAAASATTGGLLLAGHVAADDMVVTYALDPTIGGTCLAPSCSTCNACQAHGANKLFASAAAAEAGRAHPNCLCTVVPGISVPQAVFDQLFLASASADRRTPAVFSLLQAAQSPVSAPGIGGWLPGGVLLGGLASIAWVAHRRTSVSPSAPSPR
;
A
#
# COMPACT_ATOMS: atom_id res chain seq x y z
N MET A 1 22.93 -46.51 32.56
CA MET A 1 23.63 -47.39 31.61
C MET A 1 22.57 -48.12 30.80
N THR A 2 22.28 -47.66 29.60
CA THR A 2 21.35 -48.32 28.68
C THR A 2 21.91 -48.20 27.27
N ALA A 3 22.05 -49.36 26.65
CA ALA A 3 22.83 -49.63 25.46
C ALA A 3 22.23 -48.99 24.20
N GLY A 4 23.12 -48.54 23.32
CA GLY A 4 22.78 -47.96 22.04
C GLY A 4 22.25 -48.95 21.02
N ARG A 5 21.61 -48.39 20.00
CA ARG A 5 21.51 -49.00 18.67
C ARG A 5 21.72 -47.92 17.63
N ALA A 6 22.94 -47.91 17.09
CA ALA A 6 23.26 -47.24 15.83
C ALA A 6 22.61 -48.03 14.69
N LEU A 7 21.71 -47.39 13.95
CA LEU A 7 21.15 -47.91 12.70
C LEU A 7 21.72 -47.10 11.55
N THR A 8 22.93 -47.47 11.14
CA THR A 8 23.46 -47.18 9.82
C THR A 8 22.97 -48.25 8.86
N ARG A 9 22.36 -47.85 7.74
CA ARG A 9 22.63 -48.44 6.42
C ARG A 9 21.96 -47.63 5.31
N ARG A 10 22.84 -47.08 4.48
CA ARG A 10 22.61 -46.52 3.15
C ARG A 10 21.78 -47.48 2.29
N ALA A 11 20.70 -46.95 1.71
CA ALA A 11 20.00 -47.40 0.51
C ALA A 11 19.11 -46.21 0.13
N LEU A 12 18.97 -45.73 -1.10
CA LEU A 12 19.52 -46.07 -2.40
C LEU A 12 19.12 -44.85 -3.25
N LEU A 13 20.08 -44.24 -3.94
CA LEU A 13 19.78 -43.29 -5.02
C LEU A 13 19.00 -44.04 -6.11
N ALA A 14 17.74 -43.66 -6.36
CA ALA A 14 17.06 -43.86 -7.65
C ALA A 14 15.61 -43.36 -7.57
N ALA A 15 15.36 -42.16 -8.09
CA ALA A 15 14.17 -41.86 -8.92
C ALA A 15 14.30 -40.40 -9.37
N ALA A 16 14.98 -40.23 -10.50
CA ALA A 16 14.86 -39.02 -11.29
C ALA A 16 13.46 -38.94 -11.89
N SER A 17 12.97 -37.69 -11.98
CA SER A 17 12.01 -37.18 -12.97
C SER A 17 10.62 -37.82 -13.04
N ALA A 18 9.61 -37.11 -12.52
CA ALA A 18 8.46 -36.63 -13.31
C ALA A 18 7.45 -35.92 -12.40
N THR A 19 7.38 -34.59 -12.49
CA THR A 19 6.16 -33.84 -12.81
C THR A 19 6.55 -32.39 -13.06
N THR A 20 6.90 -32.12 -14.32
CA THR A 20 6.75 -30.80 -14.93
C THR A 20 5.26 -30.48 -14.91
N GLY A 21 4.83 -29.74 -13.92
CA GLY A 21 3.41 -29.47 -13.68
C GLY A 21 3.20 -28.78 -12.35
N GLY A 22 4.18 -27.99 -11.89
CA GLY A 22 3.91 -26.93 -10.93
C GLY A 22 2.99 -25.97 -11.65
N LEU A 23 1.69 -26.21 -11.50
CA LEU A 23 0.63 -25.29 -11.81
C LEU A 23 1.07 -23.99 -11.16
N LEU A 24 1.65 -23.10 -11.96
CA LEU A 24 1.80 -21.72 -11.60
C LEU A 24 0.36 -21.23 -11.49
N LEU A 25 -0.25 -21.43 -10.32
CA LEU A 25 -1.01 -20.37 -9.71
C LEU A 25 0.00 -19.21 -9.57
N ALA A 26 0.29 -18.55 -10.68
CA ALA A 26 0.27 -17.12 -10.70
C ALA A 26 -1.14 -16.76 -10.23
N GLY A 27 -1.36 -16.86 -8.92
CA GLY A 27 -2.33 -16.03 -8.27
C GLY A 27 -1.97 -14.66 -8.78
N HIS A 28 -2.84 -14.12 -9.64
CA HIS A 28 -2.97 -12.68 -9.71
C HIS A 28 -3.17 -12.30 -8.25
N VAL A 29 -2.07 -11.88 -7.60
CA VAL A 29 -2.17 -11.00 -6.44
C VAL A 29 -2.96 -9.87 -7.03
N ALA A 30 -4.28 -9.91 -6.81
CA ALA A 30 -5.21 -8.92 -7.29
C ALA A 30 -4.54 -7.61 -6.94
N ALA A 31 -4.36 -6.73 -7.93
CA ALA A 31 -3.73 -5.42 -7.72
C ALA A 31 -4.30 -4.88 -6.41
N ASP A 32 -3.47 -4.87 -5.36
CA ASP A 32 -3.98 -4.84 -3.99
C ASP A 32 -4.93 -3.66 -3.88
N ASP A 33 -6.17 -3.91 -3.42
CA ASP A 33 -7.12 -2.83 -3.23
C ASP A 33 -6.50 -1.85 -2.23
N MET A 34 -6.05 -0.71 -2.75
CA MET A 34 -5.36 0.31 -1.98
C MET A 34 -6.40 1.11 -1.22
N VAL A 35 -6.31 1.09 0.11
CA VAL A 35 -7.23 1.81 1.00
C VAL A 35 -6.53 3.06 1.51
N VAL A 36 -7.24 4.19 1.44
CA VAL A 36 -6.73 5.46 1.97
C VAL A 36 -6.89 5.50 3.49
N THR A 37 -5.81 5.87 4.19
CA THR A 37 -5.87 6.25 5.61
C THR A 37 -6.27 7.72 5.75
N TYR A 38 -6.45 8.20 6.97
CA TYR A 38 -6.71 9.61 7.26
C TYR A 38 -5.65 10.18 8.21
N ALA A 39 -5.41 11.48 8.12
CA ALA A 39 -4.48 12.20 8.99
C ALA A 39 -5.06 13.57 9.38
N LEU A 40 -4.46 14.20 10.39
CA LEU A 40 -4.76 15.57 10.78
C LEU A 40 -3.67 16.49 10.25
N ASP A 41 -4.05 17.53 9.52
CA ASP A 41 -3.13 18.52 9.00
C ASP A 41 -3.28 19.84 9.79
N PRO A 42 -2.23 20.31 10.49
CA PRO A 42 -2.25 21.58 11.21
C PRO A 42 -2.02 22.81 10.32
N THR A 43 -1.71 22.62 9.03
CA THR A 43 -1.46 23.68 8.05
C THR A 43 -2.69 23.99 7.20
N ILE A 44 -3.61 23.03 7.10
CA ILE A 44 -4.88 23.16 6.39
C ILE A 44 -5.98 23.26 7.44
N GLY A 45 -6.80 24.30 7.40
CA GLY A 45 -7.85 24.57 8.39
C GLY A 45 -7.59 25.82 9.22
N GLY A 46 -8.67 26.43 9.71
CA GLY A 46 -8.64 27.71 10.40
C GLY A 46 -7.67 27.72 11.59
N THR A 47 -7.13 28.90 11.89
CA THR A 47 -6.36 29.15 13.11
C THR A 47 -7.16 28.66 14.31
N CYS A 48 -6.68 27.65 15.03
CA CYS A 48 -7.30 27.31 16.32
C CYS A 48 -7.43 28.58 17.18
N LEU A 49 -8.35 28.53 18.14
CA LEU A 49 -8.54 29.61 19.11
C LEU A 49 -7.28 29.94 19.93
N ALA A 50 -6.25 29.09 19.88
CA ALA A 50 -4.92 29.41 20.37
C ALA A 50 -4.08 30.04 19.22
N PRO A 51 -3.37 31.17 19.47
CA PRO A 51 -2.67 31.97 18.45
C PRO A 51 -1.50 31.25 17.73
N SER A 52 -1.32 29.95 17.92
CA SER A 52 -0.13 29.19 17.54
C SER A 52 -0.44 27.75 17.10
N CYS A 53 -1.63 27.42 16.58
CA CYS A 53 -1.97 26.03 16.34
C CYS A 53 -1.12 25.31 15.27
N SER A 54 -0.78 26.00 14.17
CA SER A 54 0.16 25.49 13.16
C SER A 54 1.60 25.39 13.70
N THR A 55 1.91 26.10 14.79
CA THR A 55 3.20 26.09 15.47
C THR A 55 3.21 25.27 16.76
N CYS A 56 2.06 24.69 17.15
CA CYS A 56 1.96 23.88 18.35
C CYS A 56 2.62 22.53 18.10
N ASN A 57 3.61 22.20 18.93
CA ASN A 57 4.35 20.94 18.83
C ASN A 57 3.40 19.73 18.88
N ALA A 58 2.34 19.78 19.71
CA ALA A 58 1.36 18.70 19.78
C ALA A 58 0.66 18.47 18.44
N CYS A 59 0.16 19.52 17.78
CA CYS A 59 -0.50 19.41 16.48
C CYS A 59 0.46 18.93 15.39
N GLN A 60 1.70 19.46 15.38
CA GLN A 60 2.73 19.04 14.43
C GLN A 60 3.12 17.56 14.61
N ALA A 61 3.40 17.15 15.85
CA ALA A 61 3.76 15.77 16.17
C ALA A 61 2.60 14.81 15.88
N HIS A 62 1.36 15.23 16.14
CA HIS A 62 0.18 14.42 15.89
C HIS A 62 -0.07 14.25 14.39
N GLY A 63 -0.02 15.33 13.60
CA GLY A 63 -0.18 15.27 12.16
C GLY A 63 0.94 14.50 11.44
N ALA A 64 2.18 14.62 11.93
CA ALA A 64 3.31 13.88 11.35
C ALA A 64 3.24 12.37 11.59
N ASN A 65 2.70 11.95 12.74
CA ASN A 65 2.87 10.58 13.22
C ASN A 65 1.57 9.77 13.32
N LYS A 66 0.39 10.38 13.39
CA LYS A 66 -0.86 9.63 13.54
C LYS A 66 -1.53 9.34 12.20
N LEU A 67 -2.01 8.11 12.10
CA LEU A 67 -2.89 7.61 11.05
C LEU A 67 -4.22 7.20 11.67
N PHE A 68 -5.29 7.39 10.93
CA PHE A 68 -6.65 7.02 11.34
C PHE A 68 -7.33 6.16 10.27
N ALA A 69 -8.16 5.23 10.71
CA ALA A 69 -8.90 4.31 9.83
C ALA A 69 -10.01 5.03 9.05
N SER A 70 -10.53 6.15 9.56
CA SER A 70 -11.60 6.91 8.94
C SER A 70 -11.52 8.39 9.30
N ALA A 71 -12.22 9.23 8.55
CA ALA A 71 -12.36 10.64 8.88
C ALA A 71 -13.00 10.85 10.27
N ALA A 72 -14.02 10.06 10.61
CA ALA A 72 -14.66 10.12 11.92
C ALA A 72 -13.70 9.73 13.07
N ALA A 73 -12.83 8.76 12.84
CA ALA A 73 -11.79 8.39 13.81
C ALA A 73 -10.74 9.51 13.97
N ALA A 74 -10.38 10.20 12.89
CA ALA A 74 -9.49 11.36 12.95
C ALA A 74 -10.12 12.54 13.72
N GLU A 75 -11.42 12.78 13.52
CA GLU A 75 -12.19 13.78 14.27
C GLU A 75 -12.25 13.46 15.78
N ALA A 76 -12.56 12.21 16.13
CA ALA A 76 -12.61 11.76 17.51
C ALA A 76 -11.20 11.71 18.17
N GLY A 77 -10.17 11.47 17.37
CA GLY A 77 -8.79 11.31 17.81
C GLY A 77 -8.00 12.61 17.95
N ARG A 78 -8.63 13.78 17.91
CA ARG A 78 -7.96 15.09 18.01
C ARG A 78 -7.02 15.19 19.22
N ALA A 79 -5.86 15.84 19.03
CA ALA A 79 -4.78 15.87 20.02
C ALA A 79 -5.16 16.51 21.37
N HIS A 80 -6.10 17.46 21.35
CA HIS A 80 -6.59 18.16 22.54
C HIS A 80 -7.97 18.77 22.27
N PRO A 81 -8.71 19.18 23.33
CA PRO A 81 -9.93 19.96 23.16
C PRO A 81 -9.70 21.20 22.31
N ASN A 82 -10.64 21.53 21.42
CA ASN A 82 -10.58 22.68 20.49
C ASN A 82 -9.47 22.62 19.42
N CYS A 83 -8.89 21.44 19.17
CA CYS A 83 -8.02 21.25 18.01
C CYS A 83 -8.82 21.44 16.72
N LEU A 84 -8.41 22.36 15.85
CA LEU A 84 -9.06 22.67 14.57
C LEU A 84 -8.27 22.16 13.35
N CYS A 85 -7.32 21.24 13.52
CA CYS A 85 -6.61 20.61 12.40
C CYS A 85 -7.61 19.99 11.41
N THR A 86 -7.39 20.17 10.11
CA THR A 86 -8.28 19.58 9.11
C THR A 86 -7.99 18.10 8.98
N VAL A 87 -9.05 17.29 8.87
CA VAL A 87 -8.91 15.89 8.48
C VAL A 87 -8.64 15.82 6.99
N VAL A 88 -7.53 15.22 6.61
CA VAL A 88 -7.10 15.07 5.22
C VAL A 88 -6.91 13.59 4.87
N PRO A 89 -7.03 13.21 3.58
CA PRO A 89 -6.58 11.91 3.12
C PRO A 89 -5.10 11.71 3.48
N GLY A 90 -4.79 10.56 4.07
CA GLY A 90 -3.45 10.12 4.42
C GLY A 90 -2.79 9.32 3.29
N ILE A 91 -1.93 8.39 3.68
CA ILE A 91 -1.30 7.46 2.74
C ILE A 91 -2.29 6.37 2.32
N SER A 92 -2.15 5.88 1.10
CA SER A 92 -2.83 4.67 0.64
C SER A 92 -1.96 3.44 0.92
N VAL A 93 -2.56 2.39 1.48
CA VAL A 93 -1.88 1.13 1.81
C VAL A 93 -2.70 -0.05 1.32
N PRO A 94 -2.09 -1.23 1.07
CA PRO A 94 -2.84 -2.44 0.77
C PRO A 94 -3.87 -2.77 1.87
N GLN A 95 -5.05 -3.28 1.49
CA GLN A 95 -6.09 -3.68 2.44
C GLN A 95 -5.56 -4.52 3.61
N ALA A 96 -4.72 -5.52 3.34
CA ALA A 96 -4.15 -6.37 4.39
C ALA A 96 -3.28 -5.60 5.41
N VAL A 97 -2.58 -4.54 4.97
CA VAL A 97 -1.80 -3.66 5.84
C VAL A 97 -2.73 -2.74 6.62
N PHE A 98 -3.78 -2.21 5.96
CA PHE A 98 -4.82 -1.40 6.61
C PHE A 98 -5.46 -2.15 7.78
N ASP A 99 -5.89 -3.39 7.54
CA ASP A 99 -6.52 -4.24 8.55
C ASP A 99 -5.59 -4.50 9.74
N GLN A 100 -4.30 -4.74 9.48
CA GLN A 100 -3.30 -4.92 10.54
C GLN A 100 -3.02 -3.65 11.33
N LEU A 101 -2.95 -2.49 10.67
CA LEU A 101 -2.73 -1.19 11.33
C LEU A 101 -3.84 -0.87 12.33
N PHE A 102 -5.08 -1.23 12.01
CA PHE A 102 -6.26 -0.81 12.77
C PHE A 102 -7.00 -1.96 13.47
N LEU A 103 -6.38 -3.14 13.58
CA LEU A 103 -6.96 -4.33 14.20
C LEU A 103 -7.43 -4.10 15.64
N ALA A 104 -6.66 -3.33 16.41
CA ALA A 104 -6.92 -3.10 17.84
C ALA A 104 -7.40 -1.68 18.18
N SER A 105 -7.33 -0.74 17.24
CA SER A 105 -7.58 0.68 17.47
C SER A 105 -7.87 1.37 16.15
N ALA A 106 -8.75 2.38 16.16
CA ALA A 106 -9.03 3.21 14.98
C ALA A 106 -7.90 4.23 14.67
N SER A 107 -6.82 4.24 15.45
CA SER A 107 -5.64 5.07 15.24
C SER A 107 -4.34 4.28 15.43
N ALA A 108 -3.32 4.64 14.62
CA ALA A 108 -1.97 4.08 14.67
C ALA A 108 -0.92 5.20 14.75
N ASP A 109 0.19 4.96 15.45
CA ASP A 109 1.32 5.89 15.54
C ASP A 109 2.50 5.34 14.73
N ARG A 110 2.95 6.09 13.71
CA ARG A 110 4.06 5.72 12.83
C ARG A 110 5.39 5.53 13.55
N ARG A 111 5.53 6.06 14.77
CA ARG A 111 6.73 5.90 15.60
C ARG A 111 6.76 4.57 16.34
N THR A 112 5.64 3.86 16.43
CA THR A 112 5.61 2.52 17.00
C THR A 112 6.37 1.57 16.06
N PRO A 113 7.39 0.83 16.54
CA PRO A 113 8.24 0.00 15.66
C PRO A 113 7.45 -0.98 14.78
N ALA A 114 6.42 -1.63 15.32
CA ALA A 114 5.57 -2.54 14.56
C ALA A 114 4.82 -1.83 13.41
N VAL A 115 4.25 -0.65 13.66
CA VAL A 115 3.59 0.18 12.64
C VAL A 115 4.59 0.62 11.58
N PHE A 116 5.77 1.07 12.00
CA PHE A 116 6.84 1.46 11.09
C PHE A 116 7.24 0.31 10.14
N SER A 117 7.48 -0.88 10.69
CA SER A 117 7.85 -2.07 9.89
C SER A 117 6.75 -2.47 8.91
N LEU A 118 5.48 -2.41 9.32
CA LEU A 118 4.33 -2.68 8.43
C LEU A 118 4.26 -1.67 7.27
N LEU A 119 4.41 -0.39 7.56
CA LEU A 119 4.40 0.67 6.55
C LEU A 119 5.58 0.59 5.58
N GLN A 120 6.75 0.16 6.06
CA GLN A 120 7.93 -0.03 5.22
C GLN A 120 7.77 -1.24 4.28
N ALA A 121 7.21 -2.35 4.79
CA ALA A 121 6.91 -3.53 3.97
C ALA A 121 5.91 -3.19 2.85
N ALA A 122 4.91 -2.36 3.13
CA ALA A 122 3.91 -1.91 2.17
C ALA A 122 4.48 -1.09 0.99
N GLN A 123 5.64 -0.45 1.16
CA GLN A 123 6.27 0.41 0.15
C GLN A 123 7.25 -0.34 -0.76
N SER A 124 7.58 -1.59 -0.45
CA SER A 124 8.53 -2.36 -1.25
C SER A 124 7.85 -2.82 -2.54
N PRO A 125 8.24 -2.34 -3.73
CA PRO A 125 7.69 -2.86 -4.96
C PRO A 125 8.00 -4.34 -5.01
N VAL A 126 6.96 -5.18 -5.07
CA VAL A 126 7.14 -6.61 -5.30
C VAL A 126 7.73 -6.73 -6.70
N SER A 127 9.04 -6.89 -6.78
CA SER A 127 9.72 -7.29 -8.01
C SER A 127 9.14 -8.65 -8.38
N ALA A 128 8.18 -8.65 -9.30
CA ALA A 128 7.65 -9.88 -9.86
C ALA A 128 8.85 -10.72 -10.33
N PRO A 129 8.96 -12.00 -9.91
CA PRO A 129 10.04 -12.87 -10.36
C PRO A 129 10.09 -12.80 -11.88
N GLY A 130 11.18 -12.23 -12.39
CA GLY A 130 11.31 -11.92 -13.79
C GLY A 130 11.12 -13.17 -14.64
N ILE A 131 10.00 -13.25 -15.34
CA ILE A 131 9.86 -14.12 -16.51
C ILE A 131 10.78 -13.66 -17.66
N GLY A 132 11.54 -12.57 -17.48
CA GLY A 132 12.52 -12.02 -18.43
C GLY A 132 13.83 -12.80 -18.56
N GLY A 133 13.97 -13.96 -17.91
CA GLY A 133 15.22 -14.75 -17.96
C GLY A 133 15.31 -15.81 -19.07
N TRP A 134 14.22 -16.12 -19.78
CA TRP A 134 14.17 -17.26 -20.73
C TRP A 134 13.51 -16.94 -22.07
N LEU A 135 13.80 -15.77 -22.65
CA LEU A 135 13.67 -15.59 -24.09
C LEU A 135 15.08 -15.39 -24.68
N PRO A 136 15.67 -16.42 -25.33
CA PRO A 136 16.83 -16.20 -26.18
C PRO A 136 16.39 -15.25 -27.30
N GLY A 137 17.26 -14.29 -27.63
CA GLY A 137 16.97 -13.13 -28.47
C GLY A 137 16.06 -13.42 -29.68
N GLY A 138 14.91 -12.77 -29.70
CA GLY A 138 13.99 -12.76 -30.83
C GLY A 138 12.78 -11.90 -30.54
N VAL A 139 12.48 -10.96 -31.43
CA VAL A 139 11.33 -10.03 -31.42
C VAL A 139 11.51 -8.75 -30.58
N LEU A 140 12.57 -8.00 -30.90
CA LEU A 140 12.40 -6.57 -31.15
C LEU A 140 11.57 -6.45 -32.43
N LEU A 141 10.27 -6.08 -32.36
CA LEU A 141 9.44 -5.47 -33.43
C LEU A 141 7.93 -5.51 -33.07
N GLY A 142 7.53 -4.86 -31.97
CA GLY A 142 6.10 -4.68 -31.63
C GLY A 142 5.74 -3.35 -30.95
N GLY A 143 6.72 -2.48 -30.74
CA GLY A 143 6.61 -1.28 -29.90
C GLY A 143 6.01 -0.03 -30.55
N LEU A 144 5.13 -0.15 -31.56
CA LEU A 144 4.49 1.02 -32.19
C LEU A 144 2.96 1.01 -32.21
N ALA A 145 2.29 -0.07 -31.79
CA ALA A 145 0.82 -0.13 -31.80
C ALA A 145 0.16 0.59 -30.59
N SER A 146 0.87 0.76 -29.47
CA SER A 146 0.25 1.27 -28.22
C SER A 146 0.15 2.80 -28.15
N ILE A 147 0.90 3.55 -28.96
CA ILE A 147 0.88 5.03 -28.94
C ILE A 147 -0.32 5.57 -29.74
N ALA A 148 -0.87 4.79 -30.68
CA ALA A 148 -2.04 5.19 -31.46
C ALA A 148 -3.34 5.28 -30.63
N TRP A 149 -3.46 4.56 -29.52
CA TRP A 149 -4.71 4.52 -28.74
C TRP A 149 -4.96 5.77 -27.90
N VAL A 150 -3.90 6.47 -27.46
CA VAL A 150 -4.03 7.70 -26.66
C VAL A 150 -4.42 8.92 -27.52
N ALA A 151 -4.10 8.91 -28.82
CA ALA A 151 -4.47 10.01 -29.72
C ALA A 151 -5.95 9.98 -30.14
N HIS A 152 -6.61 8.81 -30.14
CA HIS A 152 -7.98 8.71 -30.65
C HIS A 152 -9.07 9.22 -29.68
N ARG A 153 -8.82 9.27 -28.36
CA ARG A 153 -9.85 9.65 -27.36
C ARG A 153 -10.06 11.16 -27.17
N ARG A 154 -9.27 12.02 -27.82
CA ARG A 154 -9.36 13.48 -27.62
C ARG A 154 -10.33 14.21 -28.56
N THR A 155 -11.01 13.51 -29.47
CA THR A 155 -11.92 14.16 -30.44
C THR A 155 -13.41 14.09 -30.10
N SER A 156 -13.81 13.50 -28.98
CA SER A 156 -15.23 13.30 -28.63
C SER A 156 -15.81 14.29 -27.61
N VAL A 157 -15.13 15.38 -27.28
CA VAL A 157 -15.73 16.48 -26.50
C VAL A 157 -16.33 17.51 -27.46
N SER A 158 -17.59 17.32 -27.84
CA SER A 158 -18.37 18.37 -28.50
C SER A 158 -18.63 19.53 -27.52
N PRO A 159 -18.39 20.79 -27.91
CA PRO A 159 -18.80 21.93 -27.09
C PRO A 159 -20.32 22.07 -27.10
N SER A 160 -20.93 22.01 -25.92
CA SER A 160 -22.34 22.33 -25.71
C SER A 160 -22.57 23.82 -26.00
N ALA A 161 -23.45 24.13 -26.95
CA ALA A 161 -23.83 25.49 -27.28
C ALA A 161 -24.55 26.19 -26.10
N PRO A 162 -24.34 27.50 -25.90
CA PRO A 162 -25.07 28.26 -24.89
C PRO A 162 -26.54 28.47 -25.31
N SER A 163 -27.45 28.29 -24.35
CA SER A 163 -28.89 28.55 -24.49
C SER A 163 -29.15 30.07 -24.47
N PRO A 164 -29.92 30.61 -25.45
CA PRO A 164 -30.29 32.03 -25.45
C PRO A 164 -31.43 32.29 -24.44
N ARG A 165 -31.32 33.41 -23.72
CA ARG A 165 -32.43 34.08 -23.05
C ARG A 165 -32.87 35.28 -23.88
#